data_AF-A0A3B0T2H9-F1
#
_entry.id   AF-A0A3B0T2H9-F1
#
_cell.length_a   1.000
_cell.length_b   1.000
_cell.length_c   1.000
_cell.angle_alpha   90.00
_cell.angle_beta   90.00
_cell.angle_gamma   90.00
#
_symmetry.space_group_name_H-M   'P 1'
#
loop_
_entity.id
_entity.type
_entity.pdbx_description
1 polymer ?
#
loop_
_entity_poly.entity_id
_entity_poly.type
_entity_poly.pdbx_seq_one_letter_code
_entity_poly.pdbx_strand_id
1 'polypeptide(L)'
;PEAIRKATEEAKKSMVRIPLREGRTLHHDIEGRHGAGKVVIRSAQAGTGIIAGGPMRAVFEALGVQDVVTKSLGSSNPYNMVRGTFDALKKQSSPRMIAAKRSKKVGEIISRRGERDVVAPEVAPETTAEKTSETTPEVTE
;
A
#
# COMPACT_ATOMS: atom_id res chain seq x y z
N PRO A 1 12.74 -33.82 12.16
CA PRO A 1 11.46 -33.71 12.90
C PRO A 1 10.24 -33.78 11.97
N GLU A 2 9.33 -34.74 12.19
CA GLU A 2 8.19 -35.02 11.30
C GLU A 2 7.21 -33.85 11.16
N ALA A 3 7.00 -33.06 12.22
CA ALA A 3 6.07 -31.93 12.22
C ALA A 3 6.42 -30.86 11.16
N ILE A 4 7.72 -30.58 10.96
CA ILE A 4 8.19 -29.62 9.96
C ILE A 4 7.93 -30.16 8.55
N ARG A 5 8.15 -31.47 8.33
CA ARG A 5 7.89 -32.11 7.04
C ARG A 5 6.40 -32.02 6.68
N LYS A 6 5.52 -32.38 7.62
CA LYS A 6 4.06 -32.30 7.44
C LYS A 6 3.60 -30.87 7.15
N ALA A 7 4.10 -29.89 7.91
CA ALA A 7 3.79 -28.48 7.68
C ALA A 7 4.24 -27.99 6.29
N THR A 8 5.39 -28.47 5.81
CA THR A 8 5.93 -28.10 4.50
C THR A 8 5.12 -28.70 3.35
N GLU A 9 4.72 -29.97 3.49
CA GLU A 9 3.83 -30.64 2.52
C GLU A 9 2.46 -29.96 2.44
N GLU A 10 1.90 -29.54 3.57
CA GLU A 10 0.64 -28.80 3.63
C GLU A 10 0.77 -27.41 2.98
N ALA A 11 1.84 -26.66 3.28
CA ALA A 11 2.08 -25.34 2.70
C ALA A 11 2.20 -25.38 1.17
N LYS A 12 2.83 -26.43 0.61
CA LYS A 12 2.92 -26.64 -0.84
C LYS A 12 1.54 -26.83 -1.51
N LYS A 13 0.59 -27.46 -0.81
CA LYS A 13 -0.77 -27.66 -1.33
C LYS A 13 -1.60 -26.38 -1.28
N SER A 14 -1.36 -25.52 -0.30
CA SER A 14 -2.14 -24.29 -0.06
C SER A 14 -1.49 -23.02 -0.62
N MET A 15 -0.72 -23.11 -1.71
CA MET A 15 -0.07 -21.93 -2.30
C MET A 15 -1.08 -20.93 -2.86
N VAL A 16 -0.83 -19.63 -2.61
CA VAL A 16 -1.68 -18.54 -3.08
C VAL A 16 -0.84 -17.61 -3.95
N ARG A 17 -1.35 -17.26 -5.13
CA ARG A 17 -0.71 -16.29 -6.03
C ARG A 17 -1.20 -14.89 -5.70
N ILE A 18 -0.27 -13.99 -5.37
CA ILE A 18 -0.57 -12.61 -4.99
C ILE A 18 -0.04 -11.67 -6.08
N PRO A 19 -0.86 -10.75 -6.61
CA PRO A 19 -0.41 -9.78 -7.60
C PRO A 19 0.36 -8.65 -6.92
N LEU A 20 1.60 -8.43 -7.37
CA LEU A 20 2.47 -7.37 -6.88
C LEU A 20 2.63 -6.26 -7.93
N ARG A 21 2.75 -5.03 -7.46
CA ARG A 21 3.11 -3.87 -8.27
C ARG A 21 4.63 -3.87 -8.48
N GLU A 22 5.06 -3.92 -9.74
CA GLU A 22 6.48 -3.84 -10.13
C GLU A 22 7.35 -4.91 -9.45
N GLY A 23 6.74 -5.99 -8.95
CA GLY A 23 7.42 -7.01 -8.14
C GLY A 23 7.94 -6.53 -6.78
N ARG A 24 7.59 -5.31 -6.35
CA ARG A 24 8.22 -4.65 -5.20
C ARG A 24 7.27 -4.30 -4.05
N THR A 25 6.06 -3.85 -4.38
CA THR A 25 5.06 -3.42 -3.38
C THR A 25 3.64 -3.85 -3.75
N LEU A 26 2.67 -3.49 -2.91
CA LEU A 26 1.25 -3.78 -3.07
C LEU A 26 0.54 -2.72 -3.92
N HIS A 27 -0.59 -3.09 -4.54
CA HIS A 27 -1.33 -2.17 -5.42
C HIS A 27 -2.14 -1.13 -4.65
N HIS A 28 -2.73 -1.51 -3.52
CA HIS A 28 -3.53 -0.67 -2.64
C HIS A 28 -3.46 -1.20 -1.20
N ASP A 29 -3.93 -0.38 -0.27
CA ASP A 29 -4.00 -0.70 1.14
C ASP A 29 -5.11 -1.71 1.43
N ILE A 30 -4.81 -2.70 2.25
CA ILE A 30 -5.67 -3.86 2.51
C ILE A 30 -5.75 -4.15 4.00
N GLU A 31 -6.90 -4.67 4.41
CA GLU A 31 -7.16 -5.06 5.79
C GLU A 31 -7.55 -6.54 5.87
N GLY A 32 -6.96 -7.24 6.83
CA GLY A 32 -7.20 -8.64 7.11
C GLY A 32 -7.66 -8.85 8.54
N ARG A 33 -8.50 -9.86 8.75
CA ARG A 33 -8.94 -10.23 10.09
C ARG A 33 -8.97 -11.74 10.24
N HIS A 34 -8.43 -12.23 11.35
CA HIS A 34 -8.62 -13.61 11.77
C HIS A 34 -8.85 -13.68 13.28
N GLY A 35 -10.03 -14.15 13.69
CA GLY A 35 -10.47 -14.13 15.07
C GLY A 35 -10.41 -12.71 15.69
N ALA A 36 -9.60 -12.57 16.74
CA ALA A 36 -9.34 -11.31 17.44
C ALA A 36 -8.14 -10.49 16.87
N GLY A 37 -7.39 -11.03 15.91
CA GLY A 37 -6.30 -10.32 15.26
C GLY A 37 -6.82 -9.54 14.04
N LYS A 38 -6.61 -8.22 14.02
CA LYS A 38 -6.79 -7.38 12.83
C LYS A 38 -5.42 -6.93 12.34
N VAL A 39 -5.21 -6.94 11.03
CA VAL A 39 -3.95 -6.52 10.42
C VAL A 39 -4.27 -5.52 9.32
N VAL A 40 -3.62 -4.37 9.37
CA VAL A 40 -3.67 -3.35 8.33
C VAL A 40 -2.35 -3.39 7.59
N ILE A 41 -2.42 -3.44 6.27
CA ILE A 41 -1.26 -3.49 5.38
C ILE A 41 -1.40 -2.33 4.41
N ARG A 42 -0.40 -1.48 4.35
CA ARG A 42 -0.34 -0.33 3.45
C ARG A 42 0.77 -0.50 2.43
N SER A 43 0.48 -0.03 1.22
CA SER A 43 1.49 0.11 0.16
C SER A 43 2.49 1.22 0.54
N ALA A 44 3.73 1.07 0.09
CA ALA A 44 4.83 1.96 0.48
C ALA A 44 5.66 2.38 -0.75
N GLN A 45 6.35 3.51 -0.63
CA GLN A 45 7.21 4.04 -1.69
C GLN A 45 8.55 3.30 -1.81
N ALA A 46 9.24 3.56 -2.92
CA ALA A 46 10.67 3.25 -3.15
C ALA A 46 11.51 3.39 -1.87
N GLY A 47 12.19 2.32 -1.42
CA GLY A 47 13.16 2.39 -0.31
C GLY A 47 12.61 2.43 1.12
N THR A 48 11.34 2.12 1.35
CA THR A 48 10.76 2.04 2.71
C THR A 48 11.19 0.77 3.46
N GLY A 49 11.38 -0.34 2.74
CA GLY A 49 11.66 -1.65 3.35
C GLY A 49 10.44 -2.32 4.00
N ILE A 50 10.67 -3.45 4.67
CA ILE A 50 9.61 -4.25 5.31
C ILE A 50 9.42 -3.80 6.76
N ILE A 51 8.44 -2.91 6.97
CA ILE A 51 8.00 -2.48 8.30
C ILE A 51 6.85 -3.37 8.75
N ALA A 52 7.21 -4.47 9.42
CA ALA A 52 6.25 -5.46 9.91
C ALA A 52 6.71 -6.10 11.22
N GLY A 53 5.73 -6.59 12.00
CA GLY A 53 6.02 -7.41 13.17
C GLY A 53 6.64 -8.75 12.77
N GLY A 54 7.49 -9.34 13.62
CA GLY A 54 8.28 -10.55 13.29
C GLY A 54 7.53 -11.65 12.55
N PRO A 55 6.35 -12.11 13.03
CA PRO A 55 5.58 -13.15 12.34
C PRO A 55 5.10 -12.76 10.93
N MET A 56 4.75 -11.48 10.73
CA MET A 56 4.31 -10.98 9.43
C MET A 56 5.48 -10.74 8.49
N ARG A 57 6.62 -10.28 9.02
CA ARG A 57 7.85 -10.05 8.25
C ARG A 57 8.29 -11.30 7.50
N ALA A 58 8.30 -12.45 8.17
CA ALA A 58 8.63 -13.74 7.54
C ALA A 58 7.72 -14.07 6.33
N VAL A 59 6.44 -13.68 6.39
CA VAL A 59 5.51 -13.88 5.27
C VAL A 59 5.84 -12.96 4.10
N PHE A 60 6.15 -11.69 4.36
CA PHE A 60 6.51 -10.73 3.31
C PHE A 60 7.87 -11.02 2.67
N GLU A 61 8.84 -11.48 3.46
CA GLU A 61 10.14 -11.96 2.97
C GLU A 61 9.96 -13.18 2.07
N ALA A 62 9.16 -14.16 2.49
CA ALA A 62 8.85 -15.34 1.65
C ALA A 62 8.09 -14.98 0.36
N LEU A 63 7.30 -13.90 0.38
CA LEU A 63 6.60 -13.39 -0.80
C LEU A 63 7.53 -12.59 -1.74
N GLY A 64 8.67 -12.12 -1.26
CA GLY A 64 9.59 -11.25 -2.01
C GLY A 64 9.15 -9.79 -2.08
N VAL A 65 8.27 -9.35 -1.17
CA VAL A 65 7.90 -7.92 -1.08
C VAL A 65 9.04 -7.16 -0.42
N GLN A 66 9.50 -6.11 -1.07
CA GLN A 66 10.56 -5.28 -0.51
C GLN A 66 9.99 -4.17 0.38
N ASP A 67 8.80 -3.66 0.06
CA ASP A 67 8.30 -2.44 0.70
C ASP A 67 6.83 -2.53 1.05
N VAL A 68 6.60 -2.49 2.36
CA VAL A 68 5.28 -2.60 2.96
C VAL A 68 5.31 -2.05 4.37
N VAL A 69 4.25 -1.35 4.75
CA VAL A 69 4.04 -0.90 6.13
C VAL A 69 2.85 -1.65 6.69
N THR A 70 3.03 -2.30 7.83
CA THR A 70 1.96 -3.07 8.46
C THR A 70 1.80 -2.75 9.93
N LYS A 71 0.57 -2.91 10.42
CA LYS A 71 0.26 -2.79 11.84
C LYS A 71 -0.75 -3.85 12.24
N SER A 72 -0.47 -4.58 13.31
CA SER A 72 -1.50 -5.36 14.01
C SER A 72 -2.32 -4.44 14.91
N LEU A 73 -3.62 -4.55 14.80
CA LEU A 73 -4.61 -3.90 15.65
C LEU A 73 -5.35 -5.00 16.43
N GLY A 74 -5.32 -4.94 17.76
CA GLY A 74 -5.92 -5.97 18.63
C GLY A 74 -4.90 -7.02 19.08
N SER A 75 -5.18 -8.30 18.83
CA SER A 75 -4.38 -9.41 19.38
C SER A 75 -2.96 -9.50 18.79
N SER A 76 -1.96 -9.70 19.65
CA SER A 76 -0.55 -9.92 19.32
C SER A 76 -0.19 -11.41 19.12
N ASN A 77 -1.16 -12.32 19.10
CA ASN A 77 -0.92 -13.74 18.89
C ASN A 77 -0.34 -14.00 17.47
N PRO A 78 0.87 -14.57 17.34
CA PRO A 78 1.51 -14.82 16.04
C PRO A 78 0.65 -15.62 15.06
N TYR A 79 -0.10 -16.62 15.55
CA TYR A 79 -0.95 -17.46 14.68
C TYR A 79 -2.07 -16.66 14.02
N ASN A 80 -2.71 -15.77 14.78
CA ASN A 80 -3.78 -14.91 14.27
C ASN A 80 -3.23 -13.82 13.34
N MET A 81 -2.04 -13.29 13.66
CA MET A 81 -1.38 -12.31 12.81
C MET A 81 -1.06 -12.90 11.44
N VAL A 82 -0.42 -14.07 11.38
CA VAL A 82 -0.06 -14.73 10.11
C VAL A 82 -1.31 -15.05 9.28
N ARG A 83 -2.34 -15.65 9.91
CA ARG A 83 -3.60 -15.96 9.21
C ARG A 83 -4.34 -14.70 8.76
N GLY A 84 -4.32 -13.64 9.55
CA GLY A 84 -4.87 -12.33 9.20
C GLY A 84 -4.15 -11.70 8.01
N THR A 85 -2.82 -11.83 7.96
CA THR A 85 -2.02 -11.38 6.81
C THR A 85 -2.38 -12.15 5.53
N PHE A 86 -2.55 -13.48 5.60
CA PHE A 86 -3.02 -14.25 4.44
C PHE A 86 -4.45 -13.86 4.01
N ASP A 87 -5.35 -13.57 4.94
CA ASP A 87 -6.69 -13.05 4.61
C ASP A 87 -6.62 -11.70 3.89
N ALA A 88 -5.76 -10.78 4.37
CA ALA A 88 -5.55 -9.50 3.70
C ALA A 88 -4.99 -9.70 2.27
N LEU A 89 -3.93 -10.49 2.13
CA LEU A 89 -3.26 -10.72 0.84
C LEU A 89 -4.18 -11.36 -0.21
N LYS A 90 -5.12 -12.21 0.20
CA LYS A 90 -6.15 -12.78 -0.69
C LYS A 90 -7.10 -11.74 -1.27
N LYS A 91 -7.30 -10.61 -0.59
CA LYS A 91 -8.16 -9.50 -1.06
C LYS A 91 -7.43 -8.56 -2.01
N GLN A 92 -6.11 -8.70 -2.15
CA GLN A 92 -5.31 -7.89 -3.06
C GLN A 92 -5.80 -8.04 -4.50
N SER A 93 -6.04 -6.91 -5.15
CA SER A 93 -6.63 -6.83 -6.48
C SER A 93 -5.75 -5.96 -7.37
N SER A 94 -5.32 -6.53 -8.49
CA SER A 94 -4.57 -5.78 -9.50
C SER A 94 -5.50 -4.88 -10.31
N PRO A 95 -5.02 -3.72 -10.79
CA PRO A 95 -5.78 -2.87 -11.69
C PRO A 95 -6.33 -3.62 -12.92
N ARG A 96 -5.57 -4.61 -13.42
CA ARG A 96 -5.99 -5.48 -14.52
C ARG A 96 -7.20 -6.35 -14.17
N MET A 97 -7.23 -6.94 -12.97
CA MET A 97 -8.38 -7.73 -12.51
C MET A 97 -9.62 -6.84 -12.30
N ILE A 98 -9.44 -5.63 -11.77
CA ILE A 98 -10.53 -4.67 -11.59
C ILE A 98 -11.06 -4.17 -12.95
N ALA A 99 -10.17 -3.92 -13.91
CA ALA A 99 -10.52 -3.54 -15.28
C ALA A 99 -11.41 -4.59 -15.95
N ALA A 100 -10.99 -5.86 -15.88
CA ALA A 100 -11.75 -6.98 -16.43
C ALA A 100 -13.12 -7.12 -15.75
N LYS A 101 -13.18 -6.99 -14.42
CA LYS A 101 -14.44 -7.08 -13.67
C LYS A 101 -15.41 -5.93 -13.98
N ARG A 102 -14.89 -4.75 -14.33
CA ARG A 102 -15.68 -3.54 -14.58
C ARG A 102 -15.88 -3.22 -16.07
N SER A 103 -15.39 -4.07 -16.97
CA SER A 103 -15.42 -3.86 -18.43
C SER A 103 -14.88 -2.48 -18.86
N LYS A 104 -13.80 -2.02 -18.22
CA LYS A 104 -13.15 -0.73 -18.50
C LYS A 104 -11.71 -0.92 -18.94
N LYS A 105 -11.17 0.06 -19.68
CA LYS A 105 -9.75 0.03 -20.06
C LYS A 105 -8.87 0.21 -18.83
N VAL A 106 -7.72 -0.47 -18.82
CA VAL A 106 -6.77 -0.41 -17.69
C VAL A 106 -6.25 1.02 -17.47
N GLY A 107 -6.06 1.79 -18.56
CA GLY A 107 -5.63 3.19 -18.51
C GLY A 107 -6.55 4.06 -17.66
N GLU A 108 -7.87 3.97 -17.84
CA GLU A 108 -8.86 4.77 -17.10
C GLU A 108 -8.84 4.52 -15.58
N ILE A 109 -8.40 3.34 -15.15
CA ILE A 109 -8.30 2.98 -13.73
C ILE A 109 -7.00 3.50 -13.11
N ILE A 110 -5.91 3.53 -13.88
CA ILE A 110 -4.60 3.99 -13.42
C ILE A 110 -4.53 5.53 -13.45
N SER A 111 -5.13 6.20 -14.44
CA SER A 111 -5.09 7.66 -14.56
C SER A 111 -5.65 8.36 -13.31
N ARG A 112 -6.73 7.85 -12.71
CA ARG A 112 -7.30 8.36 -11.44
C ARG A 112 -6.41 8.18 -10.20
N ARG A 113 -5.33 7.42 -10.32
CA ARG A 113 -4.34 7.20 -9.24
C ARG A 113 -3.14 8.15 -9.39
N GLY A 114 -2.69 8.42 -10.62
CA GLY A 114 -1.58 9.33 -10.90
C GLY A 114 -1.77 10.69 -10.24
N GLU A 115 -3.00 11.24 -10.27
CA GLU A 115 -3.36 12.51 -9.62
C GLU A 115 -3.34 12.48 -8.09
N ARG A 116 -3.34 11.30 -7.44
CA ARG A 116 -3.30 11.20 -5.96
C ARG A 116 -1.91 10.97 -5.40
N ASP A 117 -1.02 10.34 -6.16
CA ASP A 117 0.37 10.08 -5.74
C ASP A 117 1.30 11.31 -5.99
N VAL A 118 0.89 12.28 -6.82
CA VAL A 118 1.62 13.56 -7.05
C VAL A 118 1.25 14.71 -6.10
N VAL A 119 0.23 14.55 -5.25
CA VAL A 119 -0.17 15.57 -4.28
C VAL A 119 0.45 15.26 -2.91
N ALA A 120 1.78 15.39 -2.82
CA ALA A 120 2.49 15.66 -1.57
C ALA A 120 3.10 17.07 -1.71
N PRO A 121 3.03 17.91 -0.67
CA PRO A 121 2.74 19.33 -0.81
C PRO A 121 3.92 20.08 -1.39
N GLU A 122 3.76 20.59 -2.61
CA GLU A 122 4.48 21.80 -3.01
C GLU A 122 3.87 22.94 -2.19
N VAL A 123 4.69 23.48 -1.29
CA VAL A 123 4.37 24.57 -0.38
C VAL A 123 3.78 25.72 -1.20
N ALA A 124 2.59 26.17 -0.79
CA ALA A 124 1.87 27.26 -1.45
C ALA A 124 2.77 28.50 -1.61
N PRO A 125 2.73 29.20 -2.76
CA PRO A 125 3.12 30.60 -2.79
C PRO A 125 2.00 31.37 -2.07
N GLU A 126 2.27 31.81 -0.85
CA GLU A 126 1.44 32.83 -0.19
C GLU A 126 1.43 34.08 -1.09
N THR A 127 0.34 34.26 -1.82
CA THR A 127 -0.02 35.56 -2.39
C THR A 127 -1.22 36.04 -1.61
N THR A 128 -1.05 37.04 -0.76
CA THR A 128 -2.17 37.82 -0.23
C THR A 128 -1.77 39.30 -0.15
N ALA A 129 -2.42 40.05 -1.03
CA ALA A 129 -2.96 41.40 -0.87
C ALA A 129 -2.02 42.54 -0.43
N GLU A 130 -1.69 43.38 -1.40
CA GLU A 130 -2.18 44.77 -1.51
C GLU A 130 -2.34 45.58 -0.19
N LYS A 131 -1.48 46.60 -0.02
CA LYS A 131 -1.92 47.95 0.39
C LYS A 131 -0.86 49.02 0.06
N THR A 132 -1.26 49.94 -0.84
CA THR A 132 -0.98 51.39 -0.88
C THR A 132 0.42 51.94 -0.60
N SER A 133 1.00 52.61 -1.60
CA SER A 133 1.38 54.04 -1.48
C SER A 133 1.50 54.69 -2.85
N GLU A 134 0.82 55.82 -3.02
CA GLU A 134 0.95 56.80 -4.09
C GLU A 134 2.41 57.20 -4.35
N THR A 135 2.76 57.45 -5.62
CA THR A 135 3.35 58.72 -6.09
C THR A 135 3.48 58.67 -7.62
N THR A 136 2.74 59.55 -8.29
CA THR A 136 2.78 59.85 -9.73
C THR A 136 4.13 60.42 -10.15
N PRO A 137 4.76 59.99 -11.25
CA PRO A 137 5.81 60.77 -11.91
C PRO A 137 5.27 61.56 -13.12
N GLU A 138 5.72 62.81 -13.14
CA GLU A 138 6.13 63.63 -14.29
C GLU A 138 5.16 63.95 -15.46
N VAL A 139 4.98 65.27 -15.56
CA VAL A 139 4.43 66.08 -16.63
C VAL A 139 5.30 65.96 -17.88
N THR A 140 4.65 65.88 -19.05
CA THR A 140 5.28 66.03 -20.37
C THR A 140 5.30 67.51 -20.76
N GLU A 141 6.47 68.05 -21.08
CA GLU A 141 6.74 69.05 -22.13
C GLU A 141 8.16 68.84 -22.67
#